data_AF-A0A6A2WNZ7-F1
#
_entry.id   AF-A0A6A2WNZ7-F1
#
_cell.length_a   1.000
_cell.length_b   1.000
_cell.length_c   1.000
_cell.angle_alpha   90.00
_cell.angle_beta   90.00
_cell.angle_gamma   90.00
#
_symmetry.space_group_name_H-M   'P 1'
#
loop_
_entity.id
_entity.type
_entity.pdbx_description
1 polymer ?
#
loop_
_entity_poly.entity_id
_entity_poly.type
_entity_poly.pdbx_seq_one_letter_code
_entity_poly.pdbx_strand_id
1 'polypeptide(L)'
;MMRLFSPRKTTLMFVIRDKTRTPLENLEPVLREDIQKIWDSVSKPQAHKETPLSDFFNVANLRQRFFHSIAPGGLAGDRRGVVPASGFLFSAQQIWKVIKENKDLDLPAHKVMVATVRCEEIANEKYAGFTANESWCLLEEAVQSGPVAGFGKKLNSILYSCLSEYDAEVAYFDEGVRSSKRKLLEEKLLQLVQPAHNSMLGHLRFGTLEKFKAAFEKALNDGEGFSVAARNCTESYMALFDEGYEDAAVELSNWDSSKVRDKLHRDIDAHVDSVRAAKLSELTSSYEANLNEALSGTVEALLDGANDDTWPSIKKLLQRETESAVSGLSSALSVLTWMKMQRRRC
;
A
#
# COMPACT_ATOMS: atom_id res chain seq x y z
N MET A 1 -41.42 2.38 26.14
CA MET A 1 -40.47 3.29 26.81
C MET A 1 -41.26 4.51 27.29
N MET A 2 -41.45 4.67 28.60
CA MET A 2 -42.17 5.84 29.14
C MET A 2 -41.39 7.11 28.79
N ARG A 3 -41.97 8.01 27.99
CA ARG A 3 -41.45 9.38 27.83
C ARG A 3 -41.63 10.10 29.16
N LEU A 4 -40.59 10.09 30.00
CA LEU A 4 -40.56 10.79 31.30
C LEU A 4 -40.77 12.31 31.16
N PHE A 5 -40.53 12.86 29.97
CA PHE A 5 -40.84 14.25 29.64
C PHE A 5 -41.80 14.33 28.45
N SER A 6 -42.91 15.03 28.65
CA SER A 6 -43.70 15.55 27.53
C SER A 6 -42.93 16.71 26.89
N PRO A 7 -42.97 16.87 25.55
CA PRO A 7 -42.36 18.03 24.91
C PRO A 7 -42.97 19.30 25.51
N ARG A 8 -42.12 20.15 26.07
CA ARG A 8 -42.50 21.43 26.69
C ARG A 8 -41.59 22.52 26.19
N LYS A 9 -42.15 23.72 26.09
CA LYS A 9 -41.38 24.92 25.82
C LYS A 9 -40.48 25.20 27.01
N THR A 10 -39.17 25.30 26.75
CA THR A 10 -38.19 25.69 27.77
C THR A 10 -38.14 27.21 27.84
N THR A 11 -38.25 27.79 29.02
CA THR A 11 -38.12 29.24 29.17
C THR A 11 -36.65 29.62 29.26
N LEU A 12 -36.16 30.43 28.31
CA LEU A 12 -34.83 31.01 28.35
C LEU A 12 -34.88 32.31 29.14
N MET A 13 -34.24 32.33 30.31
CA MET A 13 -34.18 33.50 31.18
C MET A 13 -32.82 34.19 31.05
N PHE A 14 -32.84 35.40 30.49
CA PHE A 14 -31.65 36.23 30.36
C PHE A 14 -31.59 37.24 31.51
N VAL A 15 -30.55 37.12 32.33
CA VAL A 15 -30.27 38.05 33.44
C VAL A 15 -29.08 38.92 33.04
N ILE A 16 -29.36 40.16 32.61
CA ILE A 16 -28.32 41.12 32.24
C ILE A 16 -27.67 41.66 33.52
N ARG A 17 -26.40 41.32 33.73
CA ARG A 17 -25.58 41.81 34.85
C ARG A 17 -24.95 43.15 34.48
N ASP A 18 -24.64 43.95 35.50
CA ASP A 18 -23.92 45.23 35.37
C ASP A 18 -24.52 46.20 34.34
N LYS A 19 -25.86 46.32 34.39
CA LYS A 19 -26.66 47.10 33.45
C LYS A 19 -26.19 48.57 33.41
N THR A 20 -25.81 49.02 32.22
CA THR A 20 -25.45 50.41 31.91
C THR A 20 -26.71 51.30 31.83
N ARG A 21 -26.56 52.60 31.48
CA ARG A 21 -27.69 53.53 31.37
C ARG A 21 -28.68 53.18 30.24
N THR A 22 -28.39 52.19 29.40
CA THR A 22 -29.26 51.78 28.28
C THR A 22 -30.58 51.17 28.80
N PRO A 23 -31.74 51.68 28.36
CA PRO A 23 -33.05 51.10 28.70
C PRO A 23 -33.17 49.64 28.26
N LEU A 24 -33.93 48.83 29.00
CA LEU A 24 -34.07 47.39 28.69
C LEU A 24 -34.87 47.19 27.41
N GLU A 25 -35.78 48.11 27.13
CA GLU A 25 -36.64 48.20 25.95
C GLU A 25 -35.82 48.23 24.65
N ASN A 26 -34.59 48.74 24.70
CA ASN A 26 -33.68 48.79 23.55
C ASN A 26 -32.79 47.54 23.46
N LEU A 27 -32.49 46.89 24.59
CA LEU A 27 -31.66 45.68 24.64
C LEU A 27 -32.46 44.41 24.31
N GLU A 28 -33.73 44.38 24.70
CA GLU A 28 -34.64 43.26 24.45
C GLU A 28 -34.78 42.89 22.97
N PRO A 29 -35.08 43.82 22.04
CA PRO A 29 -35.24 43.47 20.63
C PRO A 29 -33.93 42.94 20.02
N VAL A 30 -32.78 43.52 20.40
CA VAL A 30 -31.45 43.07 19.94
C VAL A 30 -31.18 41.64 20.40
N LEU A 31 -31.39 41.35 21.69
CA LEU A 31 -31.22 40.01 22.23
C LEU A 31 -32.15 38.99 21.55
N ARG A 32 -33.42 39.37 21.31
CA ARG A 32 -34.38 38.51 20.61
C ARG A 32 -33.92 38.21 19.19
N GLU A 33 -33.45 39.22 18.47
CA GLU A 33 -32.92 39.08 17.12
C GLU A 33 -31.69 38.17 17.09
N ASP A 34 -30.76 38.32 18.03
CA ASP A 34 -29.56 37.49 18.11
C ASP A 34 -29.89 36.02 18.41
N ILE A 35 -30.83 35.75 19.33
CA ILE A 35 -31.28 34.37 19.59
C ILE A 35 -31.99 33.78 18.36
N GLN A 36 -32.76 34.59 17.62
CA GLN A 36 -33.38 34.15 16.38
C GLN A 36 -32.32 33.81 15.30
N LYS A 37 -31.28 34.64 15.15
CA LYS A 37 -30.15 34.37 14.25
C LYS A 37 -29.42 33.08 14.63
N ILE A 38 -29.19 32.84 15.93
CA ILE A 38 -28.60 31.59 16.41
C ILE A 38 -29.51 30.41 16.04
N TRP A 39 -30.82 30.51 16.29
CA TRP A 39 -31.78 29.46 15.93
C TRP A 39 -31.77 29.15 14.43
N ASP A 40 -31.65 30.16 13.58
CA ASP A 40 -31.70 29.99 12.11
C ASP A 40 -30.41 29.45 11.51
N SER A 41 -29.26 29.69 12.17
CA SER A 41 -27.94 29.20 11.73
C SER A 41 -27.63 27.76 12.14
N VAL A 42 -28.31 27.21 13.16
CA VAL A 42 -28.12 25.83 13.60
C VAL A 42 -28.64 24.83 12.56
N SER A 43 -27.87 23.79 12.26
CA SER A 43 -28.29 22.68 11.40
C SER A 43 -29.43 21.88 12.05
N LYS A 44 -30.63 21.97 11.46
CA LYS A 44 -31.84 21.28 11.95
C LYS A 44 -32.07 19.98 11.17
N PRO A 45 -32.46 18.87 11.84
CA PRO A 45 -32.93 17.66 11.15
C PRO A 45 -34.12 17.96 10.24
N GLN A 46 -34.31 17.16 9.19
CA GLN A 46 -35.35 17.40 8.18
C GLN A 46 -36.76 17.60 8.78
N ALA A 47 -37.11 16.88 9.85
CA ALA A 47 -38.40 16.99 10.53
C ALA A 47 -38.63 18.34 11.25
N HIS A 48 -37.58 19.12 11.48
CA HIS A 48 -37.60 20.38 12.23
C HIS A 48 -37.01 21.56 11.44
N LYS A 49 -36.83 21.42 10.12
CA LYS A 49 -36.18 22.43 9.28
C LYS A 49 -36.89 23.78 9.31
N GLU A 50 -38.23 23.76 9.36
CA GLU A 50 -39.09 24.96 9.34
C GLU A 50 -39.69 25.30 10.71
N THR A 51 -39.31 24.58 11.78
CA THR A 51 -39.91 24.85 13.09
C THR A 51 -39.40 26.18 13.68
N PRO A 52 -40.29 27.09 14.10
CA PRO A 52 -39.91 28.35 14.72
C PRO A 52 -39.34 28.15 16.12
N LEU A 53 -38.49 29.09 16.56
CA LEU A 53 -37.91 29.10 17.91
C LEU A 53 -39.00 29.01 19.00
N SER A 54 -40.14 29.67 18.77
CA SER A 54 -41.26 29.75 19.70
C SER A 54 -41.92 28.40 19.98
N ASP A 55 -41.71 27.36 19.16
CA ASP A 55 -42.24 26.01 19.40
C ASP A 55 -41.49 25.27 20.49
N PHE A 56 -40.21 25.59 20.67
CA PHE A 56 -39.32 24.96 21.66
C PHE A 56 -38.99 25.87 22.84
N PHE A 57 -38.98 27.19 22.65
CA PHE A 57 -38.53 28.13 23.66
C PHE A 57 -39.50 29.29 23.89
N ASN A 58 -39.65 29.66 25.17
CA ASN A 58 -40.28 30.91 25.56
C ASN A 58 -39.18 31.93 25.88
N VAL A 59 -39.08 33.01 25.09
CA VAL A 59 -38.20 34.16 25.37
C VAL A 59 -39.06 35.27 25.96
N ALA A 60 -38.94 35.53 27.26
CA ALA A 60 -39.81 36.46 27.98
C ALA A 60 -39.02 37.46 28.84
N ASN A 61 -39.54 38.68 28.97
CA ASN A 61 -39.02 39.68 29.90
C ASN A 61 -39.55 39.36 31.32
N LEU A 62 -38.65 38.89 32.19
CA LEU A 62 -39.05 38.20 33.42
C LEU A 62 -39.00 39.07 34.68
N ARG A 63 -38.62 40.36 34.59
CA ARG A 63 -38.56 41.19 35.80
C ARG A 63 -39.90 41.19 36.56
N GLN A 64 -41.01 41.43 35.87
CA GLN A 64 -42.35 41.42 36.49
C GLN A 64 -42.83 40.01 36.90
N ARG A 65 -42.47 38.96 36.15
CA ARG A 65 -42.88 37.56 36.43
C ARG A 65 -42.07 36.92 37.55
N PHE A 66 -40.87 37.41 37.83
CA PHE A 66 -40.07 37.04 38.99
C PHE A 66 -40.68 37.59 40.29
N PHE A 67 -41.10 38.86 40.30
CA PHE A 67 -41.79 39.45 41.46
C PHE A 67 -43.12 38.74 41.79
N HIS A 68 -43.79 38.15 40.79
CA HIS A 68 -45.03 37.40 40.95
C HIS A 68 -44.87 35.90 40.65
N SER A 69 -43.74 35.31 41.06
CA SER A 69 -43.30 33.97 40.65
C SER A 69 -44.33 32.85 40.89
N ILE A 70 -45.06 32.91 42.00
CA ILE A 70 -46.01 31.85 42.42
C ILE A 70 -47.44 32.05 41.93
N ALA A 71 -47.77 33.20 41.33
CA ALA A 71 -49.10 33.48 40.81
C ALA A 71 -49.36 32.64 39.52
N PRO A 72 -50.63 32.38 39.15
CA PRO A 72 -50.96 31.83 37.83
C PRO A 72 -50.36 32.72 36.72
N GLY A 73 -49.50 32.15 35.87
CA GLY A 73 -48.71 32.89 34.88
C GLY A 73 -47.34 33.39 35.36
N GLY A 74 -46.99 33.20 36.64
CA GLY A 74 -45.65 33.42 37.19
C GLY A 74 -44.63 32.34 36.77
N LEU A 75 -43.35 32.53 37.16
CA LEU A 75 -42.25 31.62 36.82
C LEU A 75 -42.40 30.20 37.38
N ALA A 76 -42.89 30.05 38.61
CA ALA A 76 -43.10 28.79 39.32
C ALA A 76 -44.58 28.38 39.41
N GLY A 77 -45.48 29.16 38.79
CA GLY A 77 -46.93 28.97 38.85
C GLY A 77 -47.45 27.84 37.96
N ASP A 78 -46.73 27.47 36.89
CA ASP A 78 -47.14 26.37 36.01
C ASP A 78 -46.62 25.02 36.53
N ARG A 79 -47.50 24.28 37.22
CA ARG A 79 -47.20 22.96 37.81
C ARG A 79 -47.60 21.78 36.91
N ARG A 80 -47.87 22.00 35.62
CA ARG A 80 -48.32 20.92 34.73
C ARG A 80 -47.19 19.91 34.50
N GLY A 81 -47.45 18.64 34.87
CA GLY A 81 -46.59 17.46 34.71
C GLY A 81 -45.24 17.51 35.44
N VAL A 82 -45.33 17.62 36.75
CA VAL A 82 -44.24 17.38 37.71
C VAL A 82 -43.73 15.95 37.55
N VAL A 83 -42.42 15.80 37.36
CA VAL A 83 -41.74 14.48 37.37
C VAL A 83 -41.32 14.20 38.82
N PRO A 84 -41.57 12.98 39.36
CA PRO A 84 -41.05 12.61 40.67
C PRO A 84 -39.52 12.75 40.70
N ALA A 85 -38.97 13.19 41.84
CA ALA A 85 -37.52 13.38 41.99
C ALA A 85 -36.72 12.08 41.69
N SER A 86 -37.29 10.91 41.99
CA SER A 86 -36.72 9.61 41.64
C SER A 86 -36.62 9.37 40.13
N GLY A 87 -37.60 9.83 39.35
CA GLY A 87 -37.57 9.77 37.88
C GLY A 87 -36.57 10.75 37.26
N PHE A 88 -36.39 11.92 37.89
CA PHE A 88 -35.44 12.94 37.43
C PHE A 88 -33.99 12.43 37.47
N LEU A 89 -33.56 11.75 38.53
CA LEU A 89 -32.20 11.20 38.65
C LEU A 89 -31.86 10.28 37.45
N PHE A 90 -32.75 9.33 37.17
CA PHE A 90 -32.56 8.39 36.06
C PHE A 90 -32.51 9.13 34.72
N SER A 91 -33.43 10.07 34.49
CA SER A 91 -33.44 10.86 33.27
C SER A 91 -32.19 11.73 33.11
N ALA A 92 -31.70 12.37 34.17
CA ALA A 92 -30.49 13.18 34.13
C ALA A 92 -29.27 12.35 33.77
N GLN A 93 -29.15 11.13 34.31
CA GLN A 93 -28.08 10.19 33.94
C GLN A 93 -28.13 9.79 32.47
N GLN A 94 -29.33 9.53 31.92
CA GLN A 94 -29.48 9.19 30.50
C GLN A 94 -29.17 10.39 29.59
N ILE A 95 -29.65 11.59 29.94
CA ILE A 95 -29.31 12.82 29.21
C ILE A 95 -27.80 13.05 29.23
N TRP A 96 -27.15 12.90 30.38
CA TRP A 96 -25.70 13.06 30.51
C TRP A 96 -24.93 12.03 29.69
N LYS A 97 -25.37 10.77 29.70
CA LYS A 97 -24.77 9.71 28.87
C LYS A 97 -24.82 10.08 27.39
N VAL A 98 -25.99 10.50 26.90
CA VAL A 98 -26.16 10.92 25.50
C VAL A 98 -25.28 12.11 25.16
N ILE A 99 -25.21 13.14 26.03
CA ILE A 99 -24.34 14.31 25.82
C ILE A 99 -22.87 13.89 25.75
N LYS A 100 -22.41 13.04 26.68
CA LYS A 100 -21.01 12.59 26.76
C LYS A 100 -20.59 11.73 25.57
N GLU A 101 -21.51 10.95 25.02
CA GLU A 101 -21.25 10.06 23.88
C GLU A 101 -21.48 10.74 22.52
N ASN A 102 -21.96 11.99 22.49
CA ASN A 102 -22.27 12.69 21.25
C ASN A 102 -21.02 13.24 20.57
N LYS A 103 -20.68 12.69 19.40
CA LYS A 103 -19.54 13.09 18.57
C LYS A 103 -19.67 14.51 18.01
N ASP A 104 -20.88 15.02 17.81
CA ASP A 104 -21.10 16.38 17.29
C ASP A 104 -20.71 17.46 18.32
N LEU A 105 -20.62 17.08 19.61
CA LEU A 105 -20.14 17.93 20.70
C LEU A 105 -18.63 17.78 20.94
N ASP A 106 -17.98 16.81 20.30
CA ASP A 106 -16.52 16.63 20.33
C ASP A 106 -15.87 17.59 19.32
N LEU A 107 -16.04 18.89 19.60
CA LEU A 107 -15.47 19.95 18.76
C LEU A 107 -13.98 20.04 19.07
N PRO A 108 -13.08 19.77 18.10
CA PRO A 108 -11.66 20.03 18.29
C PRO A 108 -11.48 21.48 18.72
N ALA A 109 -10.53 21.74 19.62
CA ALA A 109 -10.15 23.11 19.94
C ALA A 109 -9.90 23.88 18.63
N HIS A 110 -10.41 25.11 18.50
CA HIS A 110 -10.31 25.90 17.26
C HIS A 110 -8.89 25.91 16.66
N LYS A 111 -7.87 25.92 17.53
CA LYS A 111 -6.44 25.79 17.15
C LYS A 111 -6.14 24.50 16.35
N VAL A 112 -6.65 23.36 16.79
CA VAL A 112 -6.48 22.04 16.14
C VAL A 112 -7.22 22.00 14.80
N MET A 113 -8.44 22.56 14.75
CA MET A 113 -9.21 22.65 13.51
C MET A 113 -8.48 23.49 12.44
N VAL A 114 -7.99 24.68 12.82
CA VAL A 114 -7.22 25.55 11.91
C VAL A 114 -5.92 24.88 11.49
N ALA A 115 -5.19 24.26 12.42
CA ALA A 115 -3.97 23.51 12.11
C ALA A 115 -4.25 22.38 11.12
N THR A 116 -5.38 21.69 11.24
CA THR A 116 -5.75 20.56 10.36
C THR A 116 -5.91 21.02 8.93
N VAL A 117 -6.67 22.10 8.71
CA VAL A 117 -6.90 22.67 7.38
C VAL A 117 -5.58 23.17 6.81
N ARG A 118 -4.79 23.92 7.57
CA ARG A 118 -3.52 24.50 7.10
C ARG A 118 -2.46 23.46 6.79
N CYS A 119 -2.26 22.47 7.66
CA CYS A 119 -1.32 21.38 7.40
C CYS A 119 -1.72 20.54 6.18
N GLU A 120 -3.02 20.45 5.88
CA GLU A 120 -3.51 19.74 4.69
C GLU A 120 -3.32 20.55 3.41
N GLU A 121 -3.57 21.85 3.43
CA GLU A 121 -3.28 22.75 2.31
C GLU A 121 -1.80 22.72 1.95
N ILE A 122 -0.91 22.88 2.95
CA ILE A 122 0.55 22.81 2.76
C ILE A 122 0.95 21.45 2.21
N ALA A 123 0.41 20.35 2.75
CA ALA A 123 0.71 19.01 2.24
C ALA A 123 0.32 18.85 0.76
N ASN A 124 -0.85 19.34 0.38
CA ASN A 124 -1.31 19.28 -1.02
C ASN A 124 -0.47 20.19 -1.94
N GLU A 125 -0.04 21.35 -1.47
CA GLU A 125 0.88 22.23 -2.20
C GLU A 125 2.24 21.56 -2.42
N LYS A 126 2.82 20.95 -1.38
CA LYS A 126 4.08 20.19 -1.49
C LYS A 126 3.96 19.00 -2.42
N TYR A 127 2.83 18.29 -2.38
CA TYR A 127 2.54 17.23 -3.33
C TYR A 127 2.48 17.74 -4.77
N ALA A 128 1.77 18.85 -5.02
CA ALA A 128 1.68 19.46 -6.35
C ALA A 128 3.05 19.98 -6.85
N GLY A 129 3.85 20.55 -5.95
CA GLY A 129 5.23 20.97 -6.24
C GLY A 129 6.13 19.78 -6.58
N PHE A 130 5.94 18.64 -5.92
CA PHE A 130 6.65 17.40 -6.25
C PHE A 130 6.27 16.88 -7.64
N THR A 131 4.98 16.84 -8.00
CA THR A 131 4.56 16.39 -9.34
C THR A 131 5.05 17.30 -10.46
N ALA A 132 5.23 18.59 -10.19
CA ALA A 132 5.78 19.55 -11.14
C ALA A 132 7.32 19.63 -11.09
N ASN A 133 7.99 18.87 -10.22
CA ASN A 133 9.43 18.94 -10.04
C ASN A 133 10.16 18.39 -11.27
N GLU A 134 10.99 19.22 -11.92
CA GLU A 134 11.72 18.84 -13.12
C GLU A 134 12.68 17.66 -12.90
N SER A 135 13.33 17.58 -11.74
CA SER A 135 14.23 16.46 -11.41
C SER A 135 13.47 15.15 -11.25
N TRP A 136 12.25 15.19 -10.71
CA TRP A 136 11.37 14.02 -10.65
C TRP A 136 10.91 13.61 -12.05
N CYS A 137 10.39 14.55 -12.85
CA CYS A 137 9.91 14.26 -14.21
C CYS A 137 11.02 13.65 -15.09
N LEU A 138 12.23 14.21 -15.03
CA LEU A 138 13.39 13.67 -15.75
C LEU A 138 13.76 12.27 -15.27
N LEU A 139 13.67 12.00 -13.96
CA LEU A 139 13.95 10.68 -13.40
C LEU A 139 12.90 9.66 -13.83
N GLU A 140 11.61 10.04 -13.81
CA GLU A 140 10.49 9.22 -14.24
C GLU A 140 10.60 8.87 -15.74
N GLU A 141 10.91 9.85 -16.59
CA GLU A 141 11.11 9.65 -18.02
C GLU A 141 12.35 8.78 -18.31
N ALA A 142 13.46 9.01 -17.62
CA ALA A 142 14.68 8.23 -17.79
C ALA A 142 14.46 6.74 -17.49
N VAL A 143 13.65 6.43 -16.48
CA VAL A 143 13.30 5.05 -16.13
C VAL A 143 12.48 4.36 -17.21
N GLN A 144 11.67 5.09 -18.00
CA GLN A 144 10.94 4.49 -19.13
C GLN A 144 11.88 3.97 -20.23
N SER A 145 13.07 4.59 -20.36
CA SER A 145 14.07 4.21 -21.36
C SER A 145 14.99 3.08 -20.90
N GLY A 146 15.06 2.79 -19.59
CA GLY A 146 15.89 1.71 -19.05
C GLY A 146 16.33 1.93 -17.61
N PRO A 147 17.28 1.11 -17.11
CA PRO A 147 17.74 1.22 -15.74
C PRO A 147 18.59 2.48 -15.53
N VAL A 148 18.25 3.28 -14.51
CA VAL A 148 18.93 4.53 -14.15
C VAL A 148 19.86 4.31 -12.96
N ALA A 149 21.14 4.62 -13.12
CA ALA A 149 22.10 4.56 -12.02
C ALA A 149 21.84 5.67 -10.98
N GLY A 150 21.94 5.32 -9.70
CA GLY A 150 21.66 6.18 -8.56
C GLY A 150 20.18 6.49 -8.40
N PHE A 151 19.28 5.65 -8.91
CA PHE A 151 17.84 5.93 -8.89
C PHE A 151 17.33 6.18 -7.46
N GLY A 152 17.65 5.29 -6.52
CA GLY A 152 17.23 5.40 -5.13
C GLY A 152 17.77 6.66 -4.46
N LYS A 153 19.07 6.96 -4.64
CA LYS A 153 19.69 8.19 -4.10
C LYS A 153 19.03 9.46 -4.61
N LYS A 154 18.78 9.55 -5.91
CA LYS A 154 18.09 10.71 -6.53
C LYS A 154 16.66 10.83 -6.01
N LEU A 155 15.92 9.72 -6.01
CA LEU A 155 14.53 9.70 -5.56
C LEU A 155 14.40 10.08 -4.08
N ASN A 156 15.21 9.46 -3.21
CA ASN A 156 15.23 9.77 -1.78
C ASN A 156 15.59 11.25 -1.55
N SER A 157 16.55 11.80 -2.29
CA SER A 157 16.88 13.23 -2.18
C SER A 157 15.68 14.15 -2.49
N ILE A 158 14.89 13.83 -3.52
CA ILE A 158 13.71 14.62 -3.90
C ILE A 158 12.60 14.46 -2.85
N LEU A 159 12.36 13.22 -2.39
CA LEU A 159 11.37 12.92 -1.34
C LEU A 159 11.71 13.63 -0.02
N TYR A 160 12.96 13.54 0.43
CA TYR A 160 13.41 14.20 1.66
C TYR A 160 13.37 15.72 1.54
N SER A 161 13.68 16.30 0.38
CA SER A 161 13.52 17.74 0.16
C SER A 161 12.07 18.17 0.35
N CYS A 162 11.13 17.47 -0.29
CA CYS A 162 9.70 17.75 -0.19
C CYS A 162 9.18 17.64 1.26
N LEU A 163 9.56 16.57 1.97
CA LEU A 163 9.16 16.37 3.37
C LEU A 163 9.81 17.38 4.32
N SER A 164 11.07 17.76 4.09
CA SER A 164 11.76 18.77 4.90
C SER A 164 11.13 20.15 4.74
N GLU A 165 10.75 20.53 3.52
CA GLU A 165 10.02 21.77 3.27
C GLU A 165 8.64 21.78 3.95
N TYR A 166 7.93 20.65 3.89
CA TYR A 166 6.69 20.48 4.64
C TYR A 166 6.92 20.68 6.15
N ASP A 167 7.91 19.98 6.73
CA ASP A 167 8.22 20.01 8.15
C ASP A 167 8.62 21.41 8.63
N ALA A 168 9.32 22.19 7.79
CA ALA A 168 9.67 23.58 8.06
C ALA A 168 8.45 24.51 8.11
N GLU A 169 7.51 24.36 7.17
CA GLU A 169 6.31 25.20 7.08
C GLU A 169 5.28 24.91 8.16
N VAL A 170 5.23 23.67 8.68
CA VAL A 170 4.26 23.26 9.71
C VAL A 170 4.78 23.30 11.13
N ALA A 171 6.01 23.77 11.35
CA ALA A 171 6.73 23.67 12.63
C ALA A 171 6.00 24.28 13.84
N TYR A 172 5.13 25.28 13.62
CA TYR A 172 4.39 25.99 14.68
C TYR A 172 3.00 25.42 14.96
N PHE A 173 2.54 24.43 14.18
CA PHE A 173 1.24 23.79 14.37
C PHE A 173 1.29 22.68 15.42
N ASP A 174 0.10 22.19 15.77
CA ASP A 174 -0.05 21.06 16.69
C ASP A 174 0.70 19.82 16.19
N GLU A 175 1.41 19.16 17.11
CA GLU A 175 2.26 18.02 16.78
C GLU A 175 1.47 16.81 16.27
N GLY A 176 0.31 16.52 16.88
CA GLY A 176 -0.53 15.40 16.44
C GLY A 176 -1.05 15.62 15.03
N VAL A 177 -1.47 16.85 14.72
CA VAL A 177 -1.95 17.24 13.40
C VAL A 177 -0.84 17.16 12.35
N ARG A 178 0.31 17.82 12.58
CA ARG A 178 1.40 17.84 11.60
C ARG A 178 1.96 16.46 11.33
N SER A 179 2.15 15.62 12.35
CA SER A 179 2.63 14.25 12.16
C SER A 179 1.62 13.37 11.42
N SER A 180 0.32 13.53 11.69
CA SER A 180 -0.73 12.80 10.97
C SER A 180 -0.78 13.19 9.49
N LYS A 181 -0.69 14.49 9.19
CA LYS A 181 -0.74 14.99 7.81
C LYS A 181 0.55 14.71 7.05
N ARG A 182 1.71 14.72 7.72
CA ARG A 182 3.00 14.28 7.16
C ARG A 182 2.95 12.84 6.69
N LYS A 183 2.41 11.91 7.50
CA LYS A 183 2.25 10.50 7.11
C LYS A 183 1.37 10.34 5.87
N LEU A 184 0.25 11.06 5.82
CA LEU A 184 -0.64 11.03 4.65
C LEU A 184 0.06 11.56 3.39
N LEU A 185 0.89 12.61 3.52
CA LEU A 185 1.71 13.12 2.42
C LEU A 185 2.72 12.07 1.95
N GLU A 186 3.44 11.45 2.89
CA GLU A 186 4.41 10.38 2.61
C GLU A 186 3.76 9.20 1.86
N GLU A 187 2.59 8.73 2.30
CA GLU A 187 1.82 7.69 1.61
C GLU A 187 1.43 8.07 0.18
N LYS A 188 0.96 9.31 -0.03
CA LYS A 188 0.62 9.82 -1.38
C LYS A 188 1.85 9.91 -2.28
N LEU A 189 2.97 10.39 -1.77
CA LEU A 189 4.23 10.45 -2.52
C LEU A 189 4.72 9.05 -2.90
N LEU A 190 4.68 8.09 -1.97
CA LEU A 190 5.04 6.71 -2.24
C LEU A 190 4.15 6.09 -3.33
N GLN A 191 2.84 6.34 -3.30
CA GLN A 191 1.92 5.88 -4.34
C GLN A 191 2.25 6.47 -5.72
N LEU A 192 2.66 7.73 -5.78
CA LEU A 192 3.06 8.39 -7.01
C LEU A 192 4.35 7.80 -7.60
N VAL A 193 5.36 7.52 -6.76
CA VAL A 193 6.68 7.07 -7.21
C VAL A 193 6.75 5.55 -7.47
N GLN A 194 5.80 4.79 -6.93
CA GLN A 194 5.76 3.33 -7.01
C GLN A 194 5.78 2.77 -8.45
N PRO A 195 5.04 3.31 -9.43
CA PRO A 195 5.09 2.83 -10.81
C PRO A 195 6.49 2.96 -11.43
N ALA A 196 7.17 4.09 -11.22
CA ALA A 196 8.53 4.31 -11.71
C ALA A 196 9.51 3.33 -11.05
N HIS A 197 9.45 3.16 -9.73
CA HIS A 197 10.28 2.18 -9.03
C HIS A 197 10.06 0.75 -9.54
N ASN A 198 8.80 0.34 -9.75
CA ASN A 198 8.49 -0.98 -10.31
C ASN A 198 9.02 -1.15 -11.74
N SER A 199 9.00 -0.10 -12.55
CA SER A 199 9.59 -0.10 -13.89
C SER A 199 11.11 -0.26 -13.82
N MET A 200 11.77 0.49 -12.94
CA MET A 200 13.22 0.38 -12.66
C MET A 200 13.62 -1.06 -12.29
N LEU A 201 12.90 -1.67 -11.34
CA LEU A 201 13.10 -3.08 -10.96
C LEU A 201 12.83 -4.05 -12.11
N GLY A 202 11.83 -3.76 -12.94
CA GLY A 202 11.53 -4.51 -14.16
C GLY A 202 12.70 -4.51 -15.14
N HIS A 203 13.29 -3.34 -15.40
CA HIS A 203 14.46 -3.19 -16.27
C HIS A 203 15.70 -3.86 -15.70
N LEU A 204 15.96 -3.72 -14.39
CA LEU A 204 17.06 -4.42 -13.71
C LEU A 204 16.92 -5.94 -13.84
N ARG A 205 15.72 -6.48 -13.60
CA ARG A 205 15.45 -7.92 -13.74
C ARG A 205 15.71 -8.41 -15.17
N PHE A 206 15.11 -7.73 -16.15
CA PHE A 206 15.25 -8.10 -17.56
C PHE A 206 16.70 -8.00 -18.02
N GLY A 207 17.38 -6.88 -17.75
CA GLY A 207 18.77 -6.67 -18.14
C GLY A 207 19.72 -7.67 -17.48
N THR A 208 19.47 -8.04 -16.22
CA THR A 208 20.26 -9.07 -15.54
C THR A 208 20.05 -10.45 -16.14
N LEU A 209 18.80 -10.82 -16.44
CA LEU A 209 18.48 -12.10 -17.06
C LEU A 209 19.11 -12.24 -18.45
N GLU A 210 19.07 -11.20 -19.29
CA GLU A 210 19.69 -11.24 -20.61
C GLU A 210 21.23 -11.36 -20.53
N LYS A 211 21.87 -10.65 -19.60
CA LYS A 211 23.31 -10.81 -19.34
C LYS A 211 23.64 -12.21 -18.84
N PHE A 212 22.80 -12.78 -17.97
CA PHE A 212 22.94 -14.16 -17.50
C PHE A 212 22.88 -15.15 -18.67
N LYS A 213 21.88 -15.06 -19.55
CA LYS A 213 21.75 -15.94 -20.73
C LYS A 213 22.99 -15.90 -21.60
N ALA A 214 23.45 -14.70 -21.95
CA ALA A 214 24.62 -14.53 -22.80
C ALA A 214 25.91 -15.07 -22.16
N ALA A 215 26.11 -14.84 -20.87
CA ALA A 215 27.27 -15.36 -20.15
C ALA A 215 27.21 -16.87 -19.93
N PHE A 216 26.03 -17.42 -19.68
CA PHE A 216 25.83 -18.85 -19.53
C PHE A 216 26.09 -19.59 -20.84
N GLU A 217 25.56 -19.10 -21.96
CA GLU A 217 25.85 -19.65 -23.29
C GLU A 217 27.35 -19.59 -23.60
N LYS A 218 28.00 -18.46 -23.30
CA LYS A 218 29.45 -18.33 -23.47
C LYS A 218 30.23 -19.34 -22.62
N ALA A 219 29.90 -19.50 -21.34
CA ALA A 219 30.56 -20.45 -20.44
C ALA A 219 30.45 -21.90 -20.96
N LEU A 220 29.29 -22.28 -21.50
CA LEU A 220 29.10 -23.58 -22.13
C LEU A 220 29.95 -23.75 -23.39
N ASN A 221 30.06 -22.71 -24.23
CA ASN A 221 30.88 -22.73 -25.44
C ASN A 221 32.39 -22.75 -25.13
N ASP A 222 32.81 -22.14 -24.01
CA ASP A 222 34.19 -22.16 -23.52
C ASP A 222 34.58 -23.52 -22.88
N GLY A 223 33.65 -24.48 -22.85
CA GLY A 223 33.88 -25.85 -22.36
C GLY A 223 33.72 -26.02 -20.85
N GLU A 224 33.14 -25.04 -20.15
CA GLU A 224 32.86 -25.16 -18.72
C GLU A 224 31.76 -26.23 -18.48
N GLY A 225 31.94 -27.04 -17.44
CA GLY A 225 30.95 -28.06 -17.08
C GLY A 225 29.61 -27.43 -16.76
N PHE A 226 28.52 -27.95 -17.33
CA PHE A 226 27.17 -27.36 -17.26
C PHE A 226 26.75 -26.97 -15.84
N SER A 227 26.94 -27.85 -14.87
CA SER A 227 26.58 -27.61 -13.47
C SER A 227 27.40 -26.49 -12.80
N VAL A 228 28.68 -26.38 -13.17
CA VAL A 228 29.60 -25.37 -12.66
C VAL A 228 29.26 -24.01 -13.28
N ALA A 229 29.11 -23.96 -14.61
CA ALA A 229 28.69 -22.78 -15.34
C ALA A 229 27.34 -22.24 -14.81
N ALA A 230 26.34 -23.11 -14.65
CA ALA A 230 25.03 -22.70 -14.17
C ALA A 230 25.11 -22.12 -12.76
N ARG A 231 25.83 -22.77 -11.83
CA ARG A 231 26.00 -22.26 -10.47
C ARG A 231 26.74 -20.92 -10.44
N ASN A 232 27.91 -20.84 -11.08
CA ASN A 232 28.76 -19.65 -11.06
C ASN A 232 28.06 -18.45 -11.71
N CYS A 233 27.37 -18.66 -12.83
CA CYS A 233 26.57 -17.62 -13.47
C CYS A 233 25.39 -17.21 -12.59
N THR A 234 24.64 -18.16 -12.01
CA THR A 234 23.52 -17.81 -11.11
C THR A 234 24.00 -16.98 -9.92
N GLU A 235 25.07 -17.39 -9.23
CA GLU A 235 25.62 -16.66 -8.09
C GLU A 235 26.06 -15.24 -8.49
N SER A 236 26.81 -15.10 -9.58
CA SER A 236 27.34 -13.82 -10.05
C SER A 236 26.23 -12.84 -10.45
N TYR A 237 25.22 -13.31 -11.18
CA TYR A 237 24.15 -12.45 -11.67
C TYR A 237 23.08 -12.17 -10.61
N MET A 238 22.89 -13.05 -9.63
CA MET A 238 22.09 -12.73 -8.44
C MET A 238 22.78 -11.66 -7.60
N ALA A 239 24.10 -11.71 -7.42
CA ALA A 239 24.85 -10.66 -6.72
C ALA A 239 24.76 -9.31 -7.47
N LEU A 240 24.90 -9.33 -8.80
CA LEU A 240 24.73 -8.12 -9.63
C LEU A 240 23.33 -7.51 -9.50
N PHE A 241 22.30 -8.36 -9.43
CA PHE A 241 20.93 -7.89 -9.20
C PHE A 241 20.78 -7.29 -7.81
N ASP A 242 21.32 -7.95 -6.78
CA ASP A 242 21.26 -7.48 -5.40
C ASP A 242 21.97 -6.11 -5.26
N GLU A 243 23.11 -5.88 -5.93
CA GLU A 243 23.77 -4.56 -6.00
C GLU A 243 22.91 -3.48 -6.68
N GLY A 244 22.33 -3.81 -7.84
CA GLY A 244 21.45 -2.89 -8.57
C GLY A 244 20.14 -2.60 -7.81
N TYR A 245 19.69 -3.55 -6.98
CA TYR A 245 18.53 -3.41 -6.12
C TYR A 245 18.80 -2.42 -4.98
N GLU A 246 19.94 -2.54 -4.30
CA GLU A 246 20.35 -1.60 -3.24
C GLU A 246 20.47 -0.16 -3.78
N ASP A 247 20.96 0.02 -5.02
CA ASP A 247 21.00 1.35 -5.65
C ASP A 247 19.61 1.95 -5.94
N ALA A 248 18.59 1.11 -6.11
CA ALA A 248 17.20 1.50 -6.35
C ALA A 248 16.37 1.64 -5.06
N ALA A 249 16.95 1.40 -3.88
CA ALA A 249 16.23 1.37 -2.61
C ALA A 249 15.57 2.72 -2.25
N VAL A 250 14.30 2.65 -1.85
CA VAL A 250 13.51 3.80 -1.37
C VAL A 250 13.37 3.69 0.15
N GLU A 251 14.11 4.54 0.87
CA GLU A 251 14.28 4.47 2.34
C GLU A 251 12.98 4.70 3.11
N LEU A 252 12.06 5.49 2.54
CA LEU A 252 10.75 5.78 3.12
C LEU A 252 9.75 4.63 2.92
N SER A 253 10.07 3.63 2.12
CA SER A 253 9.16 2.53 1.80
C SER A 253 9.46 1.26 2.61
N ASN A 254 8.41 0.49 2.90
CA ASN A 254 8.51 -0.87 3.44
C ASN A 254 8.25 -1.93 2.34
N TRP A 255 8.58 -1.60 1.09
CA TRP A 255 8.25 -2.45 -0.04
C TRP A 255 8.99 -3.79 0.02
N ASP A 256 8.24 -4.87 -0.13
CA ASP A 256 8.76 -6.23 -0.06
C ASP A 256 9.60 -6.57 -1.30
N SER A 257 10.91 -6.59 -1.10
CA SER A 257 11.94 -6.85 -2.11
C SER A 257 12.03 -8.31 -2.52
N SER A 258 11.57 -9.23 -1.67
CA SER A 258 11.76 -10.68 -1.85
C SER A 258 11.10 -11.19 -3.13
N LYS A 259 9.91 -10.66 -3.46
CA LYS A 259 9.11 -11.13 -4.60
C LYS A 259 9.80 -10.92 -5.95
N VAL A 260 10.51 -9.81 -6.13
CA VAL A 260 11.16 -9.49 -7.41
C VAL A 260 12.42 -10.35 -7.58
N ARG A 261 13.17 -10.51 -6.48
CA ARG A 261 14.34 -11.39 -6.41
C ARG A 261 13.99 -12.85 -6.67
N ASP A 262 12.94 -13.36 -6.01
CA ASP A 262 12.45 -14.73 -6.19
C ASP A 262 11.92 -14.98 -7.60
N LYS A 263 11.38 -13.93 -8.24
CA LYS A 263 10.98 -14.01 -9.64
C LYS A 263 12.19 -14.15 -10.57
N LEU A 264 13.24 -13.34 -10.37
CA LEU A 264 14.48 -13.47 -11.14
C LEU A 264 15.09 -14.88 -10.98
N HIS A 265 15.15 -15.38 -9.75
CA HIS A 265 15.70 -16.71 -9.48
C HIS A 265 14.94 -17.81 -10.24
N ARG A 266 13.60 -17.74 -10.23
CA ARG A 266 12.76 -18.67 -11.01
C ARG A 266 12.95 -18.54 -12.52
N ASP A 267 13.09 -17.32 -13.03
CA ASP A 267 13.33 -17.08 -14.46
C ASP A 267 14.69 -17.66 -14.89
N ILE A 268 15.73 -17.54 -14.04
CA ILE A 268 17.05 -18.15 -14.23
C ILE A 268 16.96 -19.68 -14.20
N ASP A 269 16.35 -20.26 -13.16
CA ASP A 269 16.19 -21.72 -13.03
C ASP A 269 15.44 -22.31 -14.24
N ALA A 270 14.37 -21.64 -14.69
CA ALA A 270 13.61 -22.05 -15.87
C ALA A 270 14.45 -22.03 -17.15
N HIS A 271 15.31 -21.02 -17.32
CA HIS A 271 16.22 -20.97 -18.46
C HIS A 271 17.26 -22.09 -18.39
N VAL A 272 17.87 -22.33 -17.23
CA VAL A 272 18.82 -23.44 -17.04
C VAL A 272 18.17 -24.79 -17.34
N ASP A 273 16.94 -25.02 -16.87
CA ASP A 273 16.20 -26.25 -17.16
C ASP A 273 15.88 -26.40 -18.66
N SER A 274 15.56 -25.31 -19.36
CA SER A 274 15.34 -25.30 -20.80
C SER A 274 16.62 -25.64 -21.58
N VAL A 275 17.76 -25.03 -21.24
CA VAL A 275 19.06 -25.34 -21.86
C VAL A 275 19.47 -26.78 -21.57
N ARG A 276 19.23 -27.27 -20.34
CA ARG A 276 19.48 -28.68 -19.99
C ARG A 276 18.66 -29.62 -20.87
N ALA A 277 17.37 -29.34 -21.06
CA ALA A 277 16.50 -30.16 -21.90
C ALA A 277 16.97 -30.17 -23.36
N ALA A 278 17.37 -29.02 -23.90
CA ALA A 278 17.94 -28.91 -25.24
C ALA A 278 19.23 -29.74 -25.39
N LYS A 279 20.16 -29.62 -24.43
CA LYS A 279 21.42 -30.39 -24.42
C LYS A 279 21.21 -31.90 -24.30
N LEU A 280 20.24 -32.33 -23.49
CA LEU A 280 19.86 -33.74 -23.38
C LEU A 280 19.27 -34.27 -24.69
N SER A 281 18.44 -33.48 -25.37
CA SER A 281 17.90 -33.84 -26.69
C SER A 281 19.01 -33.96 -27.74
N GLU A 282 19.95 -33.00 -27.76
CA GLU A 282 21.10 -33.00 -28.67
C GLU A 282 21.99 -34.25 -28.46
N LEU A 283 22.32 -34.56 -27.20
CA LEU A 283 23.07 -35.77 -26.86
C LEU A 283 22.33 -37.05 -27.27
N THR A 284 21.03 -37.13 -27.00
CA THR A 284 20.22 -38.31 -27.34
C THR A 284 20.24 -38.55 -28.85
N SER A 285 19.99 -37.52 -29.67
CA SER A 285 20.03 -37.63 -31.12
C SER A 285 21.42 -37.95 -31.67
N SER A 286 22.50 -37.42 -31.06
CA SER A 286 23.87 -37.74 -31.46
C SER A 286 24.21 -39.21 -31.19
N TYR A 287 23.87 -39.74 -30.02
CA TYR A 287 24.12 -41.15 -29.69
C TYR A 287 23.23 -42.10 -30.51
N GLU A 288 21.97 -41.72 -30.80
CA GLU A 288 21.11 -42.47 -31.73
C GLU A 288 21.69 -42.52 -33.14
N ALA A 289 22.21 -41.40 -33.65
CA ALA A 289 22.85 -41.34 -34.97
C ALA A 289 24.11 -42.21 -35.02
N ASN A 290 24.99 -42.10 -34.01
CA ASN A 290 26.21 -42.90 -33.91
C ASN A 290 25.90 -44.40 -33.82
N LEU A 291 24.86 -44.78 -33.06
CA LEU A 291 24.43 -46.18 -32.97
C LEU A 291 23.88 -46.68 -34.31
N ASN A 292 23.07 -45.89 -35.01
CA ASN A 292 22.55 -46.24 -36.32
C ASN A 292 23.67 -46.41 -37.35
N GLU A 293 24.68 -45.51 -37.35
CA GLU A 293 25.84 -45.59 -38.24
C GLU A 293 26.72 -46.82 -37.95
N ALA A 294 26.99 -47.11 -36.68
CA ALA A 294 27.78 -48.28 -36.28
C ALA A 294 27.11 -49.60 -36.65
N LEU A 295 25.77 -49.65 -36.58
CA LEU A 295 24.99 -50.85 -36.87
C LEU A 295 24.71 -51.05 -38.35
N SER A 296 24.31 -50.00 -39.10
CA SER A 296 23.82 -50.14 -40.48
C SER A 296 24.81 -50.84 -41.41
N GLY A 297 26.05 -50.32 -41.51
CA GLY A 297 27.05 -50.85 -42.43
C GLY A 297 27.52 -52.26 -42.05
N THR A 298 27.63 -52.56 -40.76
CA THR A 298 28.08 -53.87 -40.28
C THR A 298 26.97 -54.92 -40.42
N VAL A 299 25.72 -54.54 -40.22
CA VAL A 299 24.56 -55.42 -40.40
C VAL A 299 24.34 -55.72 -41.88
N GLU A 300 24.44 -54.73 -42.77
CA GLU A 300 24.37 -54.94 -44.23
C GLU A 300 25.42 -55.95 -44.70
N ALA A 301 26.68 -55.79 -44.28
CA ALA A 301 27.75 -56.72 -44.64
C ALA A 301 27.52 -58.15 -44.11
N LEU A 302 26.94 -58.30 -42.91
CA LEU A 302 26.59 -59.60 -42.35
C LEU A 302 25.41 -60.26 -43.08
N LEU A 303 24.46 -59.45 -43.57
CA LEU A 303 23.32 -59.93 -44.37
C LEU A 303 23.75 -60.35 -45.78
N ASP A 304 24.70 -59.66 -46.40
CA ASP A 304 25.24 -60.01 -47.72
C ASP A 304 26.04 -61.32 -47.72
N GLY A 305 26.71 -61.65 -46.60
CA GLY A 305 27.53 -62.87 -46.43
C GLY A 305 26.80 -64.05 -45.77
N ALA A 306 25.46 -64.02 -45.73
CA ALA A 306 24.61 -64.85 -44.87
C ALA A 306 25.06 -66.31 -44.68
N ASN A 307 25.22 -66.70 -43.41
CA ASN A 307 25.52 -68.05 -42.92
C ASN A 307 24.70 -68.40 -41.65
N ASP A 308 24.88 -69.60 -41.11
CA ASP A 308 24.17 -70.06 -39.90
C ASP A 308 24.45 -69.20 -38.64
N ASP A 309 25.57 -68.47 -38.62
CA ASP A 309 26.03 -67.61 -37.52
C ASP A 309 25.63 -66.13 -37.66
N THR A 310 24.88 -65.77 -38.72
CA THR A 310 24.52 -64.36 -39.03
C THR A 310 23.74 -63.71 -37.89
N TRP A 311 22.66 -64.34 -37.42
CA TRP A 311 21.82 -63.80 -36.34
C TRP A 311 22.52 -63.74 -34.98
N PRO A 312 23.26 -64.78 -34.53
CA PRO A 312 24.12 -64.67 -33.35
C PRO A 312 25.13 -63.52 -33.41
N SER A 313 25.72 -63.28 -34.59
CA SER A 313 26.71 -62.22 -34.80
C SER A 313 26.08 -60.82 -34.74
N ILE A 314 24.92 -60.62 -35.38
CA ILE A 314 24.14 -59.38 -35.28
C ILE A 314 23.74 -59.11 -33.82
N LYS A 315 23.31 -60.13 -33.08
CA LYS A 315 22.91 -59.98 -31.66
C LYS A 315 24.09 -59.56 -30.78
N LYS A 316 25.28 -60.14 -30.98
CA LYS A 316 26.50 -59.75 -30.26
C LYS A 316 26.93 -58.33 -30.60
N LEU A 317 26.84 -57.93 -31.87
CA LEU A 317 27.15 -56.58 -32.31
C LEU A 317 26.21 -55.56 -31.67
N LEU A 318 24.89 -55.80 -31.75
CA LEU A 318 23.89 -54.94 -31.13
C LEU A 318 24.14 -54.76 -29.64
N GLN A 319 24.44 -55.85 -28.92
CA GLN A 319 24.73 -55.78 -27.50
C GLN A 319 25.99 -54.95 -27.21
N ARG A 320 27.09 -55.16 -27.96
CA ARG A 320 28.34 -54.41 -27.79
C ARG A 320 28.16 -52.91 -28.03
N GLU A 321 27.53 -52.54 -29.15
CA GLU A 321 27.34 -51.13 -29.51
C GLU A 321 26.34 -50.45 -28.58
N THR A 322 25.30 -51.16 -28.11
CA THR A 322 24.38 -50.65 -27.10
C THR A 322 25.09 -50.42 -25.77
N GLU A 323 25.90 -51.37 -25.28
CA GLU A 323 26.66 -51.21 -24.02
C GLU A 323 27.66 -50.04 -24.11
N SER A 324 28.34 -49.89 -25.26
CA SER A 324 29.24 -48.76 -25.53
C SER A 324 28.50 -47.42 -25.53
N ALA A 325 27.37 -47.32 -26.25
CA ALA A 325 26.55 -46.12 -26.30
C ALA A 325 25.96 -45.76 -24.93
N VAL A 326 25.49 -46.74 -24.15
CA VAL A 326 24.99 -46.53 -22.79
C VAL A 326 26.09 -46.05 -21.85
N SER A 327 27.30 -46.63 -21.93
CA SER A 327 28.45 -46.19 -21.14
C SER A 327 28.87 -44.75 -21.50
N GLY A 328 28.93 -44.43 -22.80
CA GLY A 328 29.24 -43.09 -23.29
C GLY A 328 28.20 -42.06 -22.84
N LEU A 329 26.91 -42.36 -23.03
CA LEU A 329 25.81 -41.50 -22.59
C LEU A 329 25.81 -41.32 -21.07
N SER A 330 26.07 -42.37 -20.29
CA SER A 330 26.17 -42.28 -18.82
C SER A 330 27.29 -41.33 -18.38
N SER A 331 28.45 -41.40 -19.03
CA SER A 331 29.55 -40.48 -18.76
C SER A 331 29.20 -39.03 -19.10
N ALA A 332 28.55 -38.78 -20.24
CA ALA A 332 28.09 -37.45 -20.64
C ALA A 332 27.00 -36.88 -19.72
N LEU A 333 26.07 -37.72 -19.26
CA LEU A 333 25.02 -37.34 -18.30
C LEU A 333 25.56 -36.96 -16.92
N SER A 334 26.68 -37.56 -16.50
CA SER A 334 27.30 -37.25 -15.21
C SER A 334 27.73 -35.79 -15.08
N VAL A 335 28.09 -35.15 -16.21
CA VAL A 335 28.47 -33.73 -16.29
C VAL A 335 27.26 -32.78 -16.15
N LEU A 336 26.07 -33.26 -16.53
CA LEU A 336 24.81 -32.49 -16.55
C LEU A 336 23.99 -32.56 -15.25
N THR A 337 24.22 -33.55 -14.38
CA THR A 337 23.25 -33.95 -13.34
C THR A 337 23.52 -33.48 -11.91
N TRP A 338 24.66 -32.85 -11.61
CA TRP A 338 25.04 -32.53 -10.23
C TRP A 338 24.20 -31.45 -9.51
N MET A 339 23.27 -30.76 -10.18
CA MET A 339 22.52 -29.65 -9.57
C MET A 339 21.37 -30.04 -8.63
N LYS A 340 20.82 -31.26 -8.69
CA LYS A 340 19.61 -31.59 -7.89
C LYS A 340 19.88 -32.01 -6.44
N MET A 341 21.12 -32.31 -6.05
CA MET A 341 21.39 -32.89 -4.72
C MET A 341 21.68 -31.89 -3.59
N GLN A 342 21.94 -30.61 -3.87
CA GLN A 342 22.19 -29.61 -2.82
C GLN A 342 20.92 -28.87 -2.33
N ARG A 343 19.80 -28.85 -3.06
CA ARG A 343 18.58 -28.08 -2.70
C ARG A 343 17.60 -28.79 -1.76
N ARG A 344 17.89 -29.99 -1.22
CA ARG A 344 17.05 -30.66 -0.19
C ARG A 344 17.58 -30.55 1.24
N ARG A 345 18.65 -29.79 1.48
CA ARG A 345 19.16 -29.48 2.82
C ARG A 345 19.46 -27.98 2.93
N CYS A 346 18.42 -27.18 3.14
CA CYS A 346 18.41 -25.95 3.92
C CYS A 346 16.95 -25.52 4.09
#